data_AF-A0A8C7UU18-F1
#
_entry.id   AF-A0A8C7UU18-F1
#
_cell.length_a   1.000
_cell.length_b   1.000
_cell.length_c   1.000
_cell.angle_alpha   90.00
_cell.angle_beta   90.00
_cell.angle_gamma   90.00
#
_symmetry.space_group_name_H-M   'P 1'
#
loop_
_entity.id
_entity.type
_entity.pdbx_description
1 polymer ?
#
loop_
_entity_poly.entity_id
_entity_poly.type
_entity_poly.pdbx_seq_one_letter_code
_entity_poly.pdbx_strand_id
1 'polypeptide(L)'
;MPVPLSGVELLGLCTVLQDCAAQLSVLGHIMPDTHRGRPEADKVLSDYPQLYTELMSVGFFNQFVAHVIADVLAELQERGTFHSLLFAVGEEKRRKANLLDIIIREEGGRRKTKALQRQLLDIRKEKTLELQRREEMTAHLKDQLQEMKAKTGLERKYVKSSAELLVYQGQKINTHSEKQLEDEIRLQQERLEEERRVHMEMETFLKEHQTSLGEKLEVWMERYERDMEDKQQELNSLRNNKANNLSQLQELAKKYRDSEQVVIEDRMEKEALRRKLEKEHMERDAATKIQSWWRGTLVRRGLGPYKKGKKPKEGKKGKKKK
;
A
#
# COMPACT_ATOMS: atom_id res chain seq x y z
N MET A 1 89.51 -31.51 -83.98
CA MET A 1 90.77 -31.75 -84.73
C MET A 1 90.98 -30.57 -85.66
N PRO A 2 91.99 -29.71 -85.44
CA PRO A 2 92.41 -28.75 -86.45
C PRO A 2 93.04 -29.53 -87.61
N VAL A 3 92.68 -29.20 -88.85
CA VAL A 3 93.35 -29.73 -90.04
C VAL A 3 94.73 -29.03 -90.14
N PRO A 4 95.84 -29.76 -90.35
CA PRO A 4 97.13 -29.13 -90.55
C PRO A 4 97.11 -28.34 -91.87
N LEU A 5 97.40 -27.04 -91.79
CA LEU A 5 97.49 -26.14 -92.94
C LEU A 5 98.66 -26.55 -93.84
N SER A 6 98.48 -26.51 -95.15
CA SER A 6 99.58 -26.68 -96.11
C SER A 6 100.61 -25.57 -95.94
N GLY A 7 101.91 -25.84 -96.14
CA GLY A 7 102.97 -24.85 -95.98
C GLY A 7 102.81 -23.59 -96.84
N VAL A 8 102.14 -23.71 -97.99
CA VAL A 8 101.79 -22.57 -98.87
C VAL A 8 100.62 -21.76 -98.30
N GLU A 9 99.64 -22.42 -97.69
CA GLU A 9 98.49 -21.78 -97.02
C GLU A 9 98.94 -21.07 -95.75
N LEU A 10 99.88 -21.65 -94.99
CA LEU A 10 100.46 -21.04 -93.80
C LEU A 10 101.19 -19.74 -94.13
N LEU A 11 102.04 -19.74 -95.17
CA LEU A 11 102.74 -18.54 -95.63
C LEU A 11 101.76 -17.45 -96.09
N GLY A 12 100.75 -17.81 -96.89
CA GLY A 12 99.72 -16.87 -97.33
C GLY A 12 98.87 -16.30 -96.18
N LEU A 13 98.55 -17.10 -95.17
CA LEU A 13 97.86 -16.64 -93.96
C LEU A 13 98.75 -15.71 -93.13
N CYS A 14 100.04 -16.02 -92.97
CA CYS A 14 100.98 -15.17 -92.27
C CYS A 14 101.18 -13.82 -92.99
N THR A 15 101.30 -13.78 -94.32
CA THR A 15 101.41 -12.51 -95.06
C THR A 15 100.13 -11.69 -94.96
N VAL A 16 98.96 -12.30 -95.11
CA VAL A 16 97.66 -11.61 -94.97
C VAL A 16 97.46 -11.09 -93.54
N LEU A 17 97.82 -11.86 -92.51
CA LEU A 17 97.72 -11.42 -91.12
C LEU A 17 98.77 -10.34 -90.79
N GLN A 18 99.98 -10.38 -91.37
CA GLN A 18 100.97 -9.31 -91.23
C GLN A 18 100.50 -8.03 -91.92
N ASP A 19 99.89 -8.13 -93.10
CA ASP A 19 99.25 -7.00 -93.78
C ASP A 19 98.06 -6.47 -92.96
N CYS A 20 97.23 -7.33 -92.37
CA CYS A 20 96.16 -6.90 -91.48
C CYS A 20 96.69 -6.25 -90.19
N ALA A 21 97.76 -6.77 -89.59
CA ALA A 21 98.40 -6.18 -88.41
C ALA A 21 99.04 -4.82 -88.74
N ALA A 22 99.69 -4.70 -89.91
CA ALA A 22 100.23 -3.45 -90.42
C ALA A 22 99.11 -2.44 -90.73
N GLN A 23 98.03 -2.87 -91.37
CA GLN A 23 96.85 -2.05 -91.65
C GLN A 23 96.14 -1.62 -90.36
N LEU A 24 96.06 -2.46 -89.33
CA LEU A 24 95.51 -2.12 -88.02
C LEU A 24 96.45 -1.19 -87.23
N SER A 25 97.77 -1.35 -87.35
CA SER A 25 98.75 -0.40 -86.81
C SER A 25 98.65 0.96 -87.51
N VAL A 26 98.44 0.97 -88.83
CA VAL A 26 98.18 2.18 -89.62
C VAL A 26 96.82 2.79 -89.24
N LEU A 27 95.78 1.98 -89.02
CA LEU A 27 94.48 2.44 -88.51
C LEU A 27 94.59 2.99 -87.08
N GLY A 28 95.45 2.44 -86.22
CA GLY A 28 95.79 3.03 -84.91
C GLY A 28 96.62 4.32 -85.00
N HIS A 29 97.26 4.59 -86.14
CA HIS A 29 97.93 5.86 -86.43
C HIS A 29 97.07 6.86 -87.24
N ILE A 30 96.00 6.41 -87.90
CA ILE A 30 94.98 7.25 -88.58
C ILE A 30 93.81 7.57 -87.63
N MET A 31 93.57 6.70 -86.67
CA MET A 31 92.76 6.91 -85.46
C MET A 31 93.67 6.93 -84.21
N PRO A 32 94.60 7.90 -84.07
CA PRO A 32 95.31 8.08 -82.80
C PRO A 32 94.36 8.48 -81.67
N ASP A 33 94.94 8.62 -80.48
CA ASP A 33 94.43 9.45 -79.37
C ASP A 33 94.37 10.97 -79.72
N THR A 34 94.07 11.33 -80.97
CA THR A 34 94.03 12.68 -81.53
C THR A 34 92.79 13.49 -81.13
N HIS A 35 92.61 13.64 -79.83
CA HIS A 35 92.07 14.89 -79.28
C HIS A 35 93.08 15.63 -78.41
N ARG A 36 94.30 15.10 -78.21
CA ARG A 36 95.35 15.80 -77.46
C ARG A 36 96.01 16.93 -78.27
N GLY A 37 95.29 18.04 -78.47
CA GLY A 37 95.91 19.35 -78.81
C GLY A 37 95.36 20.15 -79.99
N ARG A 38 94.14 19.91 -80.50
CA ARG A 38 93.49 20.82 -81.49
C ARG A 38 92.22 21.47 -80.92
N PRO A 39 92.20 22.80 -80.67
CA PRO A 39 91.08 23.47 -80.01
C PRO A 39 89.78 23.54 -80.83
N GLU A 40 89.82 23.25 -82.12
CA GLU A 40 88.63 23.19 -82.98
C GLU A 40 87.90 21.83 -82.89
N ALA A 41 88.59 20.75 -82.48
CA ALA A 41 87.99 19.42 -82.35
C ALA A 41 87.23 19.24 -81.02
N ASP A 42 87.74 19.82 -79.93
CA ASP A 42 87.14 19.69 -78.59
C ASP A 42 85.74 20.30 -78.50
N LYS A 43 85.45 21.35 -79.27
CA LYS A 43 84.10 21.93 -79.35
C LYS A 43 83.08 20.97 -79.96
N VAL A 44 83.45 20.24 -81.01
CA VAL A 44 82.55 19.28 -81.68
C VAL A 44 82.31 18.04 -80.81
N LEU A 45 83.31 17.64 -80.01
CA LEU A 45 83.18 16.53 -79.07
C LEU A 45 82.32 16.86 -77.83
N SER A 46 82.36 18.10 -77.35
CA SER A 46 81.57 18.53 -76.18
C SER A 46 80.06 18.50 -76.42
N ASP A 47 79.61 18.73 -77.66
CA ASP A 47 78.20 18.77 -78.01
C ASP A 47 77.57 17.37 -78.17
N TYR A 48 78.37 16.31 -78.31
CA TYR A 48 77.90 14.93 -78.51
C TYR A 48 78.65 13.90 -77.64
N PRO A 49 78.33 13.77 -76.34
CA PRO A 49 79.02 12.84 -75.42
C PRO A 49 78.97 11.36 -75.83
N GLN A 50 77.92 10.96 -76.56
CA GLN A 50 77.74 9.62 -77.11
C GLN A 50 78.84 9.25 -78.12
N LEU A 51 79.25 10.21 -78.95
CA LEU A 51 80.30 10.04 -79.94
C LEU A 51 81.65 9.76 -79.28
N TYR A 52 81.96 10.42 -78.16
CA TYR A 52 83.20 10.18 -77.40
C TYR A 52 83.25 8.77 -76.80
N THR A 53 82.14 8.29 -76.23
CA THR A 53 82.05 6.92 -75.70
C THR A 53 82.14 5.85 -76.78
N GLU A 54 81.56 6.10 -77.96
CA GLU A 54 81.68 5.19 -79.10
C GLU A 54 83.11 5.16 -79.63
N LEU A 55 83.75 6.31 -79.83
CA LEU A 55 85.13 6.41 -80.32
C LEU A 55 86.12 5.70 -79.37
N MET A 56 85.98 5.89 -78.06
CA MET A 56 86.78 5.19 -77.05
C MET A 56 86.55 3.67 -77.10
N SER A 57 85.31 3.21 -77.27
CA SER A 57 85.02 1.77 -77.39
C SER A 57 85.65 1.15 -78.66
N VAL A 58 85.66 1.89 -79.77
CA VAL A 58 86.31 1.48 -81.02
C VAL A 58 87.83 1.44 -80.86
N GLY A 59 88.43 2.40 -80.15
CA GLY A 59 89.86 2.38 -79.80
C GLY A 59 90.27 1.15 -78.99
N PHE A 60 89.54 0.82 -77.92
CA PHE A 60 89.75 -0.39 -77.15
C PHE A 60 89.55 -1.67 -77.98
N PHE A 61 88.54 -1.68 -78.86
CA PHE A 61 88.29 -2.82 -79.75
C PHE A 61 89.42 -3.03 -80.77
N ASN A 62 89.94 -1.95 -81.36
CA ASN A 62 91.08 -1.99 -82.28
C ASN A 62 92.35 -2.51 -81.58
N GLN A 63 92.62 -2.06 -80.35
CA GLN A 63 93.75 -2.57 -79.56
C GLN A 63 93.58 -4.06 -79.21
N PHE A 64 92.38 -4.49 -78.82
CA PHE A 64 92.08 -5.91 -78.56
C PHE A 64 92.27 -6.77 -79.81
N VAL A 65 91.73 -6.35 -80.96
CA VAL A 65 91.87 -7.06 -82.24
C VAL A 65 93.34 -7.10 -82.70
N ALA A 66 94.10 -6.02 -82.54
CA ALA A 66 95.53 -5.99 -82.84
C ALA A 66 96.33 -6.95 -81.94
N HIS A 67 96.00 -7.04 -80.64
CA HIS A 67 96.65 -7.98 -79.72
C HIS A 67 96.34 -9.44 -80.11
N VAL A 68 95.07 -9.77 -80.37
CA VAL A 68 94.66 -11.10 -80.81
C VAL A 68 95.32 -11.48 -82.14
N ILE A 69 95.46 -10.55 -83.09
CA ILE A 69 96.15 -10.81 -84.36
C ILE A 69 97.65 -10.99 -84.17
N ALA A 70 98.29 -10.24 -83.26
CA ALA A 70 99.70 -10.42 -82.92
C ALA A 70 99.97 -11.79 -82.26
N ASP A 71 99.13 -12.20 -81.31
CA ASP A 71 99.21 -13.51 -80.65
C ASP A 71 99.02 -14.66 -81.67
N VAL A 72 98.06 -14.52 -82.59
CA VAL A 72 97.79 -15.51 -83.65
C VAL A 72 98.92 -15.56 -84.68
N LEU A 73 99.52 -14.42 -85.04
CA LEU A 73 100.69 -14.36 -85.91
C LEU A 73 101.89 -15.08 -85.31
N ALA A 74 102.17 -14.84 -84.02
CA ALA A 74 103.24 -15.53 -83.30
C ALA A 74 102.98 -17.05 -83.23
N GLU A 75 101.75 -17.47 -82.90
CA GLU A 75 101.39 -18.89 -82.83
C GLU A 75 101.48 -19.59 -84.20
N LEU A 76 101.07 -18.92 -85.29
CA LEU A 76 101.18 -19.45 -86.65
C LEU A 76 102.63 -19.55 -87.13
N GLN A 77 103.49 -18.56 -86.81
CA GLN A 77 104.90 -18.57 -87.19
C GLN A 77 105.72 -19.59 -86.39
N GLU A 78 105.46 -19.77 -85.09
CA GLU A 78 106.20 -20.72 -84.26
C GLU A 78 105.70 -22.17 -84.34
N ARG A 79 104.37 -22.37 -84.43
CA ARG A 79 103.73 -23.67 -84.15
C ARG A 79 102.74 -24.11 -85.23
N GLY A 80 102.36 -23.22 -86.16
CA GLY A 80 101.38 -23.50 -87.21
C GLY A 80 99.94 -23.71 -86.70
N THR A 81 99.61 -23.22 -85.50
CA THR A 81 98.29 -23.38 -84.87
C THR A 81 97.62 -22.04 -84.56
N PHE A 82 96.32 -22.07 -84.26
CA PHE A 82 95.46 -20.89 -84.04
C PHE A 82 94.57 -21.01 -82.78
N HIS A 83 95.08 -21.66 -81.73
CA HIS A 83 94.35 -21.86 -80.47
C HIS A 83 94.12 -20.56 -79.69
N SER A 84 95.04 -19.58 -79.80
CA SER A 84 94.89 -18.22 -79.27
C SER A 84 93.60 -17.55 -79.76
N LEU A 85 93.33 -17.59 -81.08
CA LEU A 85 92.09 -17.07 -81.65
C LEU A 85 90.85 -17.79 -81.12
N LEU A 86 90.88 -19.13 -81.08
CA LEU A 86 89.78 -19.95 -80.57
C LEU A 86 89.50 -19.68 -79.08
N PHE A 87 90.55 -19.47 -78.29
CA PHE A 87 90.44 -19.13 -76.88
C PHE A 87 89.89 -17.72 -76.68
N ALA A 88 90.42 -16.71 -77.39
CA ALA A 88 89.95 -15.32 -77.32
C ALA A 88 88.49 -15.18 -77.76
N VAL A 89 88.10 -15.83 -78.87
CA VAL A 89 86.70 -15.88 -79.34
C VAL A 89 85.80 -16.67 -78.37
N GLY A 90 86.34 -17.71 -77.72
CA GLY A 90 85.63 -18.46 -76.67
C GLY A 90 85.37 -17.62 -75.43
N GLU A 91 86.38 -16.88 -74.96
CA GLU A 91 86.27 -15.95 -73.83
C GLU A 91 85.32 -14.79 -74.13
N GLU A 92 85.40 -14.16 -75.30
CA GLU A 92 84.44 -13.10 -75.66
C GLU A 92 83.01 -13.63 -75.81
N LYS A 93 82.80 -14.85 -76.31
CA LYS A 93 81.48 -15.49 -76.28
C LYS A 93 80.98 -15.73 -74.84
N ARG A 94 81.84 -16.14 -73.91
CA ARG A 94 81.49 -16.29 -72.49
C ARG A 94 81.20 -14.94 -71.82
N ARG A 95 82.04 -13.92 -72.03
CA ARG A 95 81.84 -12.56 -71.53
C ARG A 95 80.51 -11.99 -72.02
N LYS A 96 80.22 -12.11 -73.32
CA LYS A 96 78.94 -11.68 -73.91
C LYS A 96 77.75 -12.45 -73.34
N ALA A 97 77.85 -13.76 -73.13
CA ALA A 97 76.78 -14.55 -72.51
C ALA A 97 76.53 -14.14 -71.05
N ASN A 98 77.60 -13.94 -70.26
CA ASN A 98 77.51 -13.47 -68.88
C ASN A 98 76.90 -12.07 -68.78
N LEU A 99 77.28 -11.15 -69.67
CA LEU A 99 76.69 -9.81 -69.76
C LEU A 99 75.19 -9.86 -70.08
N LEU A 100 74.78 -10.70 -71.03
CA LEU A 100 73.35 -10.89 -71.35
C LEU A 100 72.56 -11.46 -70.16
N ASP A 101 73.11 -12.43 -69.43
CA ASP A 101 72.47 -13.00 -68.23
C ASP A 101 72.44 -12.02 -67.04
N ILE A 102 73.43 -11.11 -66.92
CA ILE A 102 73.37 -9.99 -65.97
C ILE A 102 72.25 -9.02 -66.37
N ILE A 103 72.14 -8.64 -67.65
CA ILE A 103 71.09 -7.74 -68.17
C ILE A 103 69.70 -8.33 -67.94
N ILE A 104 69.48 -9.61 -68.26
CA ILE A 104 68.18 -10.28 -68.06
C ILE A 104 67.80 -10.32 -66.58
N ARG A 105 68.77 -10.56 -65.68
CA ARG A 105 68.53 -10.53 -64.22
C ARG A 105 68.29 -9.13 -63.67
N GLU A 106 69.01 -8.11 -64.16
CA GLU A 106 68.75 -6.70 -63.81
C GLU A 106 67.34 -6.30 -64.22
N GLU A 107 66.96 -6.55 -65.49
CA GLU A 107 65.62 -6.24 -65.98
C GLU A 107 64.54 -6.98 -65.18
N GLY A 108 64.74 -8.27 -64.90
CA GLY A 108 63.84 -9.06 -64.08
C GLY A 108 63.69 -8.50 -62.66
N GLY A 109 64.79 -8.08 -62.03
CA GLY A 109 64.81 -7.40 -60.74
C GLY A 109 64.08 -6.05 -60.80
N ARG A 110 64.38 -5.22 -61.80
CA ARG A 110 63.80 -3.89 -62.00
C ARG A 110 62.29 -3.96 -62.29
N ARG A 111 61.83 -4.98 -63.03
CA ARG A 111 60.41 -5.29 -63.22
C ARG A 111 59.73 -5.67 -61.88
N LYS A 112 60.36 -6.54 -61.07
CA LYS A 112 59.86 -6.90 -59.73
C LYS A 112 59.79 -5.69 -58.79
N THR A 113 60.85 -4.87 -58.73
CA THR A 113 60.87 -3.64 -57.91
C THR A 113 59.77 -2.67 -58.32
N LYS A 114 59.56 -2.44 -59.63
CA LYS A 114 58.45 -1.61 -60.14
C LYS A 114 57.08 -2.20 -59.77
N ALA A 115 56.91 -3.52 -59.79
CA ALA A 115 55.65 -4.18 -59.40
C ALA A 115 55.38 -4.01 -57.89
N LEU A 116 56.38 -4.25 -57.04
CA LEU A 116 56.27 -4.07 -55.59
C LEU A 116 56.04 -2.60 -55.19
N GLN A 117 56.67 -1.65 -55.88
CA GLN A 117 56.42 -0.22 -55.68
C GLN A 117 54.98 0.18 -56.01
N ARG A 118 54.39 -0.37 -57.06
CA ARG A 118 52.97 -0.17 -57.39
C ARG A 118 52.07 -0.77 -56.32
N GLN A 119 52.29 -2.03 -55.95
CA GLN A 119 51.52 -2.70 -54.89
C GLN A 119 51.58 -1.93 -53.56
N LEU A 120 52.76 -1.41 -53.17
CA LEU A 120 52.90 -0.56 -51.97
C LEU A 120 52.12 0.76 -52.08
N LEU A 121 52.10 1.40 -53.25
CA LEU A 121 51.30 2.60 -53.48
C LEU A 121 49.80 2.31 -53.42
N ASP A 122 49.36 1.21 -54.02
CA ASP A 122 47.95 0.83 -54.08
C ASP A 122 47.43 0.41 -52.71
N ILE A 123 48.19 -0.39 -51.94
CA ILE A 123 47.90 -0.72 -50.53
C ILE A 123 47.85 0.56 -49.68
N ARG A 124 48.77 1.51 -49.86
CA ARG A 124 48.72 2.79 -49.12
C ARG A 124 47.45 3.57 -49.42
N LYS A 125 47.06 3.70 -50.69
CA LYS A 125 45.81 4.36 -51.11
C LYS A 125 44.58 3.66 -50.53
N GLU A 126 44.52 2.34 -50.62
CA GLU A 126 43.43 1.54 -50.06
C GLU A 126 43.30 1.77 -48.56
N LYS A 127 44.42 1.72 -47.82
CA LYS A 127 44.41 1.95 -46.36
C LYS A 127 44.05 3.39 -45.99
N THR A 128 44.44 4.40 -46.76
CA THR A 128 43.95 5.77 -46.54
C THR A 128 42.44 5.90 -46.75
N LEU A 129 41.88 5.26 -47.79
CA LEU A 129 40.42 5.23 -48.02
C LEU A 129 39.68 4.40 -46.96
N GLU A 130 40.29 3.35 -46.43
CA GLU A 130 39.73 2.55 -45.32
C GLU A 130 39.75 3.32 -43.99
N LEU A 131 40.78 4.13 -43.74
CA LEU A 131 40.84 5.04 -42.59
C LEU A 131 39.78 6.15 -42.69
N GLN A 132 39.69 6.84 -43.83
CA GLN A 132 38.66 7.87 -44.06
C GLN A 132 37.24 7.34 -43.83
N ARG A 133 36.91 6.16 -44.39
CA ARG A 133 35.61 5.51 -44.16
C ARG A 133 35.35 5.16 -42.68
N ARG A 134 36.39 4.83 -41.90
CA ARG A 134 36.28 4.62 -40.45
C ARG A 134 36.14 5.92 -39.67
N GLU A 135 36.80 6.99 -40.10
CA GLU A 135 36.69 8.34 -39.52
C GLU A 135 35.28 8.91 -39.73
N GLU A 136 34.75 8.81 -40.95
CA GLU A 136 33.36 9.17 -41.30
C GLU A 136 32.34 8.40 -40.45
N MET A 137 32.49 7.07 -40.35
CA MET A 137 31.65 6.23 -39.48
C MET A 137 31.76 6.64 -38.01
N THR A 138 32.97 6.98 -37.54
CA THR A 138 33.20 7.45 -36.16
C THR A 138 32.56 8.80 -35.89
N ALA A 139 32.54 9.72 -36.88
CA ALA A 139 31.82 10.98 -36.79
C ALA A 139 30.30 10.74 -36.72
N HIS A 140 29.75 9.96 -37.64
CA HIS A 140 28.32 9.65 -37.68
C HIS A 140 27.81 9.00 -36.38
N LEU A 141 28.54 8.04 -35.83
CA LEU A 141 28.20 7.40 -34.54
C LEU A 141 28.31 8.35 -33.34
N LYS A 142 29.22 9.34 -33.38
CA LYS A 142 29.29 10.39 -32.35
C LYS A 142 28.09 11.32 -32.42
N ASP A 143 27.67 11.71 -33.61
CA ASP A 143 26.52 12.60 -33.81
C ASP A 143 25.22 11.91 -33.37
N GLN A 144 24.99 10.66 -33.78
CA GLN A 144 23.87 9.84 -33.30
C GLN A 144 23.87 9.70 -31.77
N LEU A 145 25.04 9.50 -31.14
CA LEU A 145 25.15 9.41 -29.69
C LEU A 145 24.80 10.73 -28.99
N GLN A 146 25.14 11.88 -29.57
CA GLN A 146 24.77 13.18 -29.01
C GLN A 146 23.28 13.48 -29.21
N GLU A 147 22.72 13.17 -30.39
CA GLU A 147 21.29 13.27 -30.67
C GLU A 147 20.48 12.44 -29.67
N MET A 148 20.83 11.16 -29.49
CA MET A 148 20.18 10.27 -28.53
C MET A 148 20.29 10.79 -27.09
N LYS A 149 21.46 11.32 -26.67
CA LYS A 149 21.62 11.94 -25.35
C LYS A 149 20.71 13.16 -25.16
N ALA A 150 20.61 14.03 -26.17
CA ALA A 150 19.74 15.19 -26.14
C ALA A 150 18.27 14.78 -26.06
N LYS A 151 17.84 13.84 -26.92
CA LYS A 151 16.48 13.29 -26.97
C LYS A 151 16.07 12.66 -25.64
N THR A 152 16.84 11.71 -25.12
CA THR A 152 16.58 11.08 -23.81
C THR A 152 16.64 12.09 -22.65
N GLY A 153 17.46 13.13 -22.76
CA GLY A 153 17.49 14.24 -21.80
C GLY A 153 16.19 15.06 -21.78
N LEU A 154 15.58 15.31 -22.94
CA LEU A 154 14.28 15.98 -23.07
C LEU A 154 13.13 15.07 -22.62
N GLU A 155 13.10 13.82 -23.08
CA GLU A 155 12.10 12.81 -22.69
C GLU A 155 12.06 12.64 -21.16
N ARG A 156 13.23 12.54 -20.50
CA ARG A 156 13.31 12.46 -19.03
C ARG A 156 12.71 13.68 -18.34
N LYS A 157 12.97 14.90 -18.84
CA LYS A 157 12.39 16.13 -18.29
C LYS A 157 10.87 16.17 -18.47
N TYR A 158 10.39 15.77 -19.64
CA TYR A 158 8.96 15.71 -19.96
C TYR A 158 8.22 14.69 -19.06
N VAL A 159 8.71 13.45 -19.00
CA VAL A 159 8.14 12.39 -18.15
C VAL A 159 8.15 12.79 -16.68
N LYS A 160 9.25 13.38 -16.19
CA LYS A 160 9.33 13.90 -14.82
C LYS A 160 8.27 14.97 -14.55
N SER A 161 8.19 16.01 -15.39
CA SER A 161 7.23 17.10 -15.24
C SER A 161 5.77 16.61 -15.31
N SER A 162 5.48 15.68 -16.22
CA SER A 162 4.17 15.05 -16.34
C SER A 162 3.80 14.24 -15.09
N ALA A 163 4.72 13.45 -14.53
CA ALA A 163 4.50 12.71 -13.30
C ALA A 163 4.32 13.63 -12.08
N GLU A 164 5.13 14.68 -11.95
CA GLU A 164 5.00 15.69 -10.89
C GLU A 164 3.66 16.42 -10.96
N LEU A 165 3.18 16.77 -12.17
CA LEU A 165 1.87 17.38 -12.38
C LEU A 165 0.71 16.45 -12.00
N LEU A 166 0.77 15.17 -12.39
CA LEU A 166 -0.25 14.18 -12.04
C LEU A 166 -0.33 13.96 -10.52
N VAL A 167 0.82 13.85 -9.85
CA VAL A 167 0.89 13.75 -8.37
C VAL A 167 0.32 15.01 -7.71
N TYR A 168 0.69 16.20 -8.19
CA TYR A 168 0.17 17.46 -7.66
C TYR A 168 -1.35 17.60 -7.84
N GLN A 169 -1.89 17.24 -9.01
CA GLN A 169 -3.33 17.25 -9.27
C GLN A 169 -4.08 16.26 -8.36
N GLY A 170 -3.58 15.02 -8.24
CA GLY A 170 -4.14 14.03 -7.32
C GLY A 170 -4.13 14.49 -5.87
N GLN A 171 -3.00 15.03 -5.39
CA GLN A 171 -2.91 15.62 -4.05
C GLN A 171 -3.89 16.77 -3.85
N LYS A 172 -4.08 17.65 -4.84
CA LYS A 172 -5.04 18.78 -4.74
C LYS A 172 -6.49 18.34 -4.70
N ILE A 173 -6.87 17.31 -5.46
CA ILE A 173 -8.23 16.75 -5.41
C ILE A 173 -8.45 16.07 -4.05
N ASN A 174 -7.54 15.18 -3.63
CA ASN A 174 -7.67 14.43 -2.39
C ASN A 174 -7.72 15.37 -1.17
N THR A 175 -6.81 16.35 -1.07
CA THR A 175 -6.81 17.32 0.04
C THR A 175 -8.01 18.28 0.03
N HIS A 176 -8.76 18.38 -1.07
CA HIS A 176 -10.04 19.08 -1.09
C HIS A 176 -11.17 18.19 -0.57
N SER A 177 -11.26 16.93 -1.04
CA SER A 177 -12.27 15.98 -0.55
C SER A 177 -12.07 15.60 0.91
N GLU A 178 -10.82 15.47 1.38
CA GLU A 178 -10.50 15.25 2.80
C GLU A 178 -11.06 16.38 3.66
N LYS A 179 -10.83 17.65 3.26
CA LYS A 179 -11.37 18.81 3.98
C LYS A 179 -12.89 18.87 3.98
N GLN A 180 -13.54 18.55 2.87
CA GLN A 180 -15.00 18.46 2.81
C GLN A 180 -15.54 17.44 3.83
N LEU A 181 -14.93 16.26 3.89
CA LEU A 181 -15.29 15.22 4.87
C LEU A 181 -14.96 15.63 6.31
N GLU A 182 -13.84 16.31 6.57
CA GLU A 182 -13.50 16.85 7.89
C GLU A 182 -14.47 17.94 8.37
N ASP A 183 -14.97 18.78 7.46
CA ASP A 183 -15.95 19.83 7.75
C ASP A 183 -17.34 19.21 7.97
N GLU A 184 -17.73 18.19 7.19
CA GLU A 184 -18.95 17.40 7.42
C GLU A 184 -18.92 16.67 8.78
N ILE A 185 -17.80 16.02 9.13
CA ILE A 185 -17.63 15.35 10.43
C ILE A 185 -17.80 16.34 11.57
N ARG A 186 -17.19 17.53 11.48
CA ARG A 186 -17.32 18.59 12.49
C ARG A 186 -18.76 19.06 12.64
N LEU A 187 -19.47 19.30 11.53
CA LEU A 187 -20.88 19.69 11.56
C LEU A 187 -21.77 18.61 12.21
N GLN A 188 -21.53 17.31 11.94
CA GLN A 188 -22.30 16.26 12.61
C GLN A 188 -21.93 16.12 14.10
N GLN A 189 -20.68 16.39 14.49
CA GLN A 189 -20.27 16.41 15.90
C GLN A 189 -20.99 17.53 16.68
N GLU A 190 -21.00 18.75 16.14
CA GLU A 190 -21.74 19.89 16.70
C GLU A 190 -23.23 19.56 16.88
N ARG A 191 -23.89 19.04 15.84
CA ARG A 191 -25.31 18.65 15.91
C ARG A 191 -25.59 17.54 16.94
N LEU A 192 -24.69 16.56 17.07
CA LEU A 192 -24.80 15.51 18.09
C LEU A 192 -24.60 16.05 19.51
N GLU A 193 -23.80 17.10 19.69
CA GLU A 193 -23.64 17.78 20.99
C GLU A 193 -24.88 18.63 21.33
N GLU A 194 -25.46 19.32 20.35
CA GLU A 194 -26.74 20.01 20.50
C GLU A 194 -27.88 19.04 20.87
N GLU A 195 -28.04 17.93 20.14
CA GLU A 195 -29.05 16.90 20.44
C GLU A 195 -28.83 16.31 21.84
N ARG A 196 -27.58 15.94 22.20
CA ARG A 196 -27.26 15.44 23.55
C ARG A 196 -27.63 16.43 24.64
N ARG A 197 -27.38 17.73 24.43
CA ARG A 197 -27.74 18.79 25.38
C ARG A 197 -29.25 18.91 25.53
N VAL A 198 -29.99 19.00 24.44
CA VAL A 198 -31.47 19.10 24.46
C VAL A 198 -32.10 17.85 25.08
N HIS A 199 -31.57 16.67 24.81
CA HIS A 199 -32.01 15.43 25.46
C HIS A 199 -31.77 15.45 26.97
N MET A 200 -30.61 15.94 27.44
CA MET A 200 -30.33 16.08 28.87
C MET A 200 -31.29 17.07 29.54
N GLU A 201 -31.52 18.24 28.94
CA GLU A 201 -32.47 19.26 29.45
C GLU A 201 -33.92 18.72 29.51
N MET A 202 -34.35 17.95 28.50
CA MET A 202 -35.65 17.26 28.49
C MET A 202 -35.74 16.17 29.57
N GLU A 203 -34.69 15.37 29.75
CA GLU A 203 -34.65 14.31 30.76
C GLU A 203 -34.70 14.89 32.18
N THR A 204 -34.00 16.00 32.44
CA THR A 204 -34.10 16.71 33.73
C THR A 204 -35.52 17.22 33.99
N PHE A 205 -36.15 17.87 33.00
CA PHE A 205 -37.53 18.37 33.13
C PHE A 205 -38.54 17.24 33.41
N LEU A 206 -38.42 16.10 32.71
CA LEU A 206 -39.30 14.96 32.92
C LEU A 206 -39.11 14.32 34.30
N LYS A 207 -37.87 14.23 34.79
CA LYS A 207 -37.57 13.74 36.15
C LYS A 207 -38.14 14.66 37.22
N GLU A 208 -37.96 15.98 37.10
CA GLU A 208 -38.53 16.98 38.01
C GLU A 208 -40.07 16.92 38.05
N HIS A 209 -40.71 16.77 36.87
CA HIS A 209 -42.16 16.61 36.80
C HIS A 209 -42.63 15.29 37.44
N GLN A 210 -41.88 14.19 37.23
CA GLN A 210 -42.16 12.90 37.86
C GLN A 210 -42.02 12.97 39.39
N THR A 211 -40.98 13.62 39.92
CA THR A 211 -40.81 13.78 41.38
C THR A 211 -41.94 14.63 41.97
N SER A 212 -42.30 15.75 41.33
CA SER A 212 -43.41 16.59 41.80
C SER A 212 -44.78 15.89 41.76
N LEU A 213 -45.00 14.98 40.80
CA LEU A 213 -46.19 14.14 40.80
C LEU A 213 -46.15 13.06 41.90
N GLY A 214 -44.97 12.49 42.17
CA GLY A 214 -44.75 11.55 43.28
C GLY A 214 -45.08 12.18 44.63
N GLU A 215 -44.51 13.34 44.94
CA GLU A 215 -44.78 14.11 46.17
C GLU A 215 -46.27 14.41 46.34
N LYS A 216 -46.96 14.84 45.26
CA LYS A 216 -48.41 15.10 45.30
C LYS A 216 -49.19 13.82 45.58
N LEU A 217 -48.81 12.70 44.98
CA LEU A 217 -49.46 11.41 45.18
C LEU A 217 -49.27 10.90 46.62
N GLU A 218 -48.09 11.07 47.20
CA GLU A 218 -47.80 10.75 48.60
C GLU A 218 -48.67 11.57 49.56
N VAL A 219 -48.75 12.90 49.38
CA VAL A 219 -49.64 13.78 50.16
C VAL A 219 -51.12 13.36 50.05
N TRP A 220 -51.58 12.94 48.87
CA TRP A 220 -52.95 12.44 48.69
C TRP A 220 -53.17 11.07 49.32
N MET A 221 -52.18 10.18 49.31
CA MET A 221 -52.22 8.89 50.02
C MET A 221 -52.30 9.10 51.54
N GLU A 222 -51.38 9.86 52.13
CA GLU A 222 -51.39 10.17 53.57
C GLU A 222 -52.71 10.80 54.02
N ARG A 223 -53.32 11.65 53.17
CA ARG A 223 -54.63 12.23 53.44
C ARG A 223 -55.73 11.17 53.39
N TYR A 224 -55.75 10.33 52.36
CA TYR A 224 -56.74 9.26 52.21
C TYR A 224 -56.67 8.27 53.36
N GLU A 225 -55.46 7.89 53.79
CA GLU A 225 -55.23 7.01 54.93
C GLU A 225 -55.78 7.62 56.23
N ARG A 226 -55.46 8.90 56.52
CA ARG A 226 -56.04 9.62 57.68
C ARG A 226 -57.56 9.71 57.62
N ASP A 227 -58.13 10.12 56.47
CA ASP A 227 -59.58 10.22 56.28
C ASP A 227 -60.24 8.84 56.50
N MET A 228 -59.59 7.74 56.08
CA MET A 228 -60.06 6.36 56.30
C MET A 228 -59.93 5.91 57.76
N GLU A 229 -58.84 6.24 58.45
CA GLU A 229 -58.66 5.96 59.88
C GLU A 229 -59.70 6.69 60.72
N ASP A 230 -59.93 7.99 60.46
CA ASP A 230 -60.95 8.79 61.13
C ASP A 230 -62.35 8.18 60.94
N LYS A 231 -62.70 7.76 59.70
CA LYS A 231 -63.98 7.07 59.46
C LYS A 231 -64.06 5.69 60.11
N GLN A 232 -62.95 4.96 60.21
CA GLN A 232 -62.93 3.69 60.95
C GLN A 232 -63.08 3.91 62.46
N GLN A 233 -62.52 4.98 63.02
CA GLN A 233 -62.72 5.39 64.42
C GLN A 233 -64.15 5.85 64.68
N GLU A 234 -64.74 6.70 63.83
CA GLU A 234 -66.16 7.09 63.89
C GLU A 234 -67.06 5.85 63.92
N LEU A 235 -66.90 4.92 62.97
CA LEU A 235 -67.68 3.68 62.90
C LEU A 235 -67.52 2.82 64.15
N ASN A 236 -66.33 2.71 64.72
CA ASN A 236 -66.08 1.95 65.95
C ASN A 236 -66.74 2.61 67.16
N SER A 237 -66.67 3.94 67.28
CA SER A 237 -67.37 4.68 68.35
C SER A 237 -68.89 4.52 68.26
N LEU A 238 -69.47 4.59 67.06
CA LEU A 238 -70.91 4.40 66.83
C LEU A 238 -71.35 2.96 67.12
N ARG A 239 -70.52 1.96 66.78
CA ARG A 239 -70.76 0.55 67.14
C ARG A 239 -70.76 0.36 68.67
N ASN A 240 -69.77 0.93 69.36
CA ASN A 240 -69.67 0.85 70.82
C ASN A 240 -70.85 1.56 71.50
N ASN A 241 -71.22 2.76 71.05
CA ASN A 241 -72.39 3.49 71.55
C ASN A 241 -73.69 2.71 71.32
N LYS A 242 -73.86 2.09 70.14
CA LYS A 242 -75.01 1.22 69.85
C LYS A 242 -75.06 0.00 70.77
N ALA A 243 -73.92 -0.64 71.03
CA ALA A 243 -73.83 -1.79 71.94
C ALA A 243 -74.17 -1.39 73.40
N ASN A 244 -73.62 -0.27 73.87
CA ASN A 244 -73.89 0.28 75.20
C ASN A 244 -75.38 0.62 75.36
N ASN A 245 -75.97 1.35 74.40
CA ASN A 245 -77.39 1.68 74.42
C ASN A 245 -78.29 0.42 74.40
N LEU A 246 -77.90 -0.61 73.63
CA LEU A 246 -78.61 -1.89 73.62
C LEU A 246 -78.55 -2.59 74.98
N SER A 247 -77.39 -2.62 75.64
CA SER A 247 -77.24 -3.20 76.99
C SER A 247 -78.08 -2.45 78.03
N GLN A 248 -78.08 -1.11 78.00
CA GLN A 248 -78.91 -0.28 78.88
C GLN A 248 -80.41 -0.52 78.67
N LEU A 249 -80.85 -0.65 77.41
CA LEU A 249 -82.24 -0.99 77.09
C LEU A 249 -82.61 -2.41 77.57
N GLN A 250 -81.72 -3.39 77.43
CA GLN A 250 -81.92 -4.75 77.95
C GLN A 250 -82.00 -4.77 79.48
N GLU A 251 -81.14 -4.01 80.17
CA GLU A 251 -81.20 -3.84 81.63
C GLU A 251 -82.49 -3.17 82.09
N LEU A 252 -82.91 -2.08 81.43
CA LEU A 252 -84.18 -1.41 81.73
C LEU A 252 -85.36 -2.35 81.49
N ALA A 253 -85.41 -3.05 80.35
CA ALA A 253 -86.45 -4.04 80.06
C ALA A 253 -86.43 -5.23 81.02
N LYS A 254 -85.30 -5.57 81.63
CA LYS A 254 -85.23 -6.51 82.76
C LYS A 254 -85.83 -5.88 84.03
N LYS A 255 -85.37 -4.70 84.45
CA LYS A 255 -85.86 -3.97 85.64
C LYS A 255 -87.38 -3.74 85.59
N TYR A 256 -87.94 -3.42 84.41
CA TYR A 256 -89.40 -3.31 84.22
C TYR A 256 -90.13 -4.63 84.43
N ARG A 257 -89.67 -5.74 83.83
CA ARG A 257 -90.27 -7.07 84.04
C ARG A 257 -90.18 -7.51 85.49
N ASP A 258 -89.01 -7.33 86.12
CA ASP A 258 -88.80 -7.67 87.53
C ASP A 258 -89.73 -6.84 88.44
N SER A 259 -89.96 -5.56 88.13
CA SER A 259 -90.87 -4.67 88.89
C SER A 259 -92.35 -4.99 88.64
N GLU A 260 -92.73 -5.29 87.40
CA GLU A 260 -94.10 -5.69 87.03
C GLU A 260 -94.48 -7.01 87.70
N GLN A 261 -93.55 -7.98 87.72
CA GLN A 261 -93.71 -9.24 88.45
C GLN A 261 -94.00 -9.00 89.94
N VAL A 262 -93.22 -8.15 90.61
CA VAL A 262 -93.45 -7.79 92.03
C VAL A 262 -94.81 -7.10 92.25
N VAL A 263 -95.26 -6.25 91.32
CA VAL A 263 -96.57 -5.60 91.41
C VAL A 263 -97.72 -6.61 91.21
N ILE A 264 -97.55 -7.57 90.31
CA ILE A 264 -98.51 -8.67 90.11
C ILE A 264 -98.56 -9.55 91.36
N GLU A 265 -97.41 -9.89 91.94
CA GLU A 265 -97.29 -10.68 93.17
C GLU A 265 -97.97 -9.99 94.36
N ASP A 266 -97.63 -8.73 94.66
CA ASP A 266 -98.28 -7.93 95.71
C ASP A 266 -99.80 -7.83 95.52
N ARG A 267 -100.27 -7.65 94.28
CA ARG A 267 -101.71 -7.64 93.97
C ARG A 267 -102.35 -9.01 94.22
N MET A 268 -101.72 -10.09 93.81
CA MET A 268 -102.19 -11.46 94.01
C MET A 268 -102.22 -11.83 95.50
N GLU A 269 -101.22 -11.43 96.27
CA GLU A 269 -101.17 -11.58 97.72
C GLU A 269 -102.30 -10.81 98.41
N LYS A 270 -102.52 -9.54 98.05
CA LYS A 270 -103.63 -8.72 98.55
C LYS A 270 -105.00 -9.31 98.21
N GLU A 271 -105.20 -9.79 96.98
CA GLU A 271 -106.44 -10.48 96.59
C GLU A 271 -106.62 -11.81 97.34
N ALA A 272 -105.56 -12.60 97.52
CA ALA A 272 -105.60 -13.83 98.31
C ALA A 272 -105.90 -13.56 99.79
N LEU A 273 -105.34 -12.50 100.38
CA LEU A 273 -105.61 -12.08 101.75
C LEU A 273 -107.06 -11.62 101.92
N ARG A 274 -107.62 -10.84 100.97
CA ARG A 274 -109.06 -10.50 100.99
C ARG A 274 -109.95 -11.74 100.90
N ARG A 275 -109.67 -12.65 99.96
CA ARG A 275 -110.43 -13.93 99.85
C ARG A 275 -110.34 -14.78 101.12
N LYS A 276 -109.21 -14.76 101.85
CA LYS A 276 -109.09 -15.41 103.17
C LYS A 276 -109.98 -14.73 104.21
N LEU A 277 -109.88 -13.40 104.36
CA LEU A 277 -110.69 -12.65 105.32
C LEU A 277 -112.20 -12.76 105.04
N GLU A 278 -112.61 -12.74 103.77
CA GLU A 278 -113.99 -12.97 103.34
C GLU A 278 -114.48 -14.36 103.70
N LYS A 279 -113.67 -15.41 103.46
CA LYS A 279 -113.98 -16.78 103.90
C LYS A 279 -114.12 -16.88 105.41
N GLU A 280 -113.16 -16.37 106.17
CA GLU A 280 -113.24 -16.38 107.63
C GLU A 280 -114.44 -15.57 108.16
N HIS A 281 -114.82 -14.47 107.50
CA HIS A 281 -116.03 -13.71 107.85
C HIS A 281 -117.30 -14.54 107.59
N MET A 282 -117.39 -15.19 106.43
CA MET A 282 -118.51 -16.08 106.09
C MET A 282 -118.59 -17.29 107.04
N GLU A 283 -117.44 -17.85 107.45
CA GLU A 283 -117.34 -18.90 108.45
C GLU A 283 -117.77 -18.42 109.85
N ARG A 284 -117.36 -17.20 110.27
CA ARG A 284 -117.82 -16.56 111.52
C ARG A 284 -119.33 -16.27 111.48
N ASP A 285 -119.87 -15.83 110.36
CA ASP A 285 -121.30 -15.61 110.16
C ASP A 285 -122.08 -16.92 110.19
N ALA A 286 -121.59 -17.96 109.52
CA ALA A 286 -122.18 -19.30 109.55
C ALA A 286 -122.13 -19.89 110.96
N ALA A 287 -121.00 -19.79 111.65
CA ALA A 287 -120.87 -20.19 113.05
C ALA A 287 -121.82 -19.39 113.96
N THR A 288 -121.99 -18.09 113.71
CA THR A 288 -122.94 -17.23 114.47
C THR A 288 -124.40 -17.61 114.19
N LYS A 289 -124.76 -17.94 112.95
CA LYS A 289 -126.07 -18.48 112.56
C LYS A 289 -126.34 -19.83 113.22
N ILE A 290 -125.36 -20.74 113.23
CA ILE A 290 -125.45 -22.05 113.91
C ILE A 290 -125.59 -21.86 115.42
N GLN A 291 -124.76 -21.02 116.05
CA GLN A 291 -124.83 -20.73 117.48
C GLN A 291 -126.15 -20.05 117.87
N SER A 292 -126.67 -19.13 117.06
CA SER A 292 -127.95 -18.44 117.34
C SER A 292 -129.16 -19.34 117.08
N TRP A 293 -129.11 -20.21 116.06
CA TRP A 293 -130.11 -21.27 115.86
C TRP A 293 -130.11 -22.25 117.04
N TRP A 294 -128.94 -22.71 117.50
CA TRP A 294 -128.82 -23.60 118.65
C TRP A 294 -129.31 -22.95 119.95
N ARG A 295 -128.86 -21.71 120.26
CA ARG A 295 -129.35 -20.92 121.40
C ARG A 295 -130.88 -20.73 121.31
N GLY A 296 -131.42 -20.33 120.16
CA GLY A 296 -132.86 -20.17 119.97
C GLY A 296 -133.65 -21.47 120.08
N THR A 297 -133.04 -22.61 119.75
CA THR A 297 -133.63 -23.95 119.90
C THR A 297 -133.62 -24.42 121.35
N LEU A 298 -132.54 -24.15 122.10
CA LEU A 298 -132.46 -24.34 123.55
C LEU A 298 -133.58 -23.57 124.27
N VAL A 299 -133.82 -22.31 123.89
CA VAL A 299 -134.92 -21.51 124.45
C VAL A 299 -136.29 -22.09 124.07
N ARG A 300 -136.54 -22.33 122.78
CA ARG A 300 -137.87 -22.78 122.30
C ARG A 300 -138.26 -24.20 122.71
N ARG A 301 -137.30 -25.08 122.97
CA ARG A 301 -137.54 -26.43 123.55
C ARG A 301 -137.47 -26.46 125.08
N GLY A 302 -137.24 -25.34 125.75
CA GLY A 302 -137.25 -25.25 127.21
C GLY A 302 -136.06 -25.92 127.93
N LEU A 303 -134.94 -26.14 127.22
CA LEU A 303 -133.81 -26.94 127.68
C LEU A 303 -132.63 -26.06 128.16
N GLY A 304 -132.87 -25.09 129.04
CA GLY A 304 -131.81 -24.23 129.58
C GLY A 304 -132.20 -23.44 130.84
N PRO A 305 -131.30 -23.28 131.84
CA PRO A 305 -131.62 -22.65 133.11
C PRO A 305 -131.52 -21.11 133.07
N TYR A 306 -132.62 -20.42 133.40
CA TYR A 306 -132.66 -18.95 133.48
C TYR A 306 -132.71 -18.45 134.94
N LYS A 307 -131.76 -17.56 135.32
CA LYS A 307 -131.76 -16.82 136.61
C LYS A 307 -131.52 -15.31 136.38
N LYS A 308 -132.02 -14.46 137.28
CA LYS A 308 -131.98 -12.97 137.22
C LYS A 308 -131.06 -12.34 138.28
N GLY A 309 -130.52 -11.16 137.97
CA GLY A 309 -129.74 -10.25 138.86
C GLY A 309 -128.38 -9.86 138.24
N LYS A 310 -127.79 -8.66 138.39
CA LYS A 310 -128.08 -7.40 139.13
C LYS A 310 -127.46 -6.19 138.36
N LYS A 311 -127.76 -4.94 138.76
CA LYS A 311 -127.00 -3.70 138.43
C LYS A 311 -126.43 -3.08 139.73
N PRO A 312 -125.27 -2.39 139.67
CA PRO A 312 -125.21 -0.92 139.50
C PRO A 312 -124.28 -0.54 138.30
N LYS A 313 -123.67 0.64 138.09
CA LYS A 313 -123.60 1.95 138.78
C LYS A 313 -123.59 3.10 137.72
N GLU A 314 -123.15 4.32 138.04
CA GLU A 314 -123.15 5.50 137.15
C GLU A 314 -121.79 6.24 137.15
N GLY A 315 -121.43 6.94 136.04
CA GLY A 315 -120.20 7.77 135.95
C GLY A 315 -120.05 8.54 134.61
N LYS A 316 -120.21 9.87 134.64
CA LYS A 316 -119.99 10.85 133.53
C LYS A 316 -118.47 11.20 133.39
N LYS A 317 -117.88 11.91 132.40
CA LYS A 317 -118.36 12.95 131.44
C LYS A 317 -117.27 13.30 130.37
N GLY A 318 -117.64 13.76 129.15
CA GLY A 318 -116.78 14.55 128.22
C GLY A 318 -116.51 13.92 126.83
N LYS A 319 -117.23 14.27 125.74
CA LYS A 319 -116.97 15.35 124.73
C LYS A 319 -115.61 15.24 124.01
N LYS A 320 -115.49 15.31 122.66
CA LYS A 320 -116.34 15.89 121.57
C LYS A 320 -116.00 15.13 120.26
N LYS A 321 -116.95 14.66 119.44
CA LYS A 321 -117.41 15.29 118.15
C LYS A 321 -116.43 16.29 117.50
N LYS A 322 -116.18 16.25 116.20
CA LYS A 322 -117.02 15.75 115.08
C LYS A 322 -116.15 15.11 113.99
#